data_AF-A0A496UYG6-F1
#
_entry.id   AF-A0A496UYG6-F1
#
_cell.length_a   1.000
_cell.length_b   1.000
_cell.length_c   1.000
_cell.angle_alpha   90.00
_cell.angle_beta   90.00
_cell.angle_gamma   90.00
#
_symmetry.space_group_name_H-M   'P 1'
#
loop_
_entity.id
_entity.type
_entity.pdbx_description
1 polymer ?
#
loop_
_entity_poly.entity_id
_entity_poly.type
_entity_poly.pdbx_seq_one_letter_code
_entity_poly.pdbx_strand_id
1 'polypeptide(L)'
;MIDRLLDTMDRWLFAKKWFHGNIMSAEKGVRAFCLIHNFRPSCPITVRKHYGQASPFERLNGFRYHDCWLQNMLIATSKQDIYIFQQKKF
;
A
#
# COMPACT_ATOMS: atom_id res chain seq x y z
N MET A 1 1.47 -16.87 -4.70
CA MET A 1 2.65 -16.81 -3.82
C MET A 1 2.60 -15.54 -3.03
N ILE A 2 2.04 -15.62 -1.82
CA ILE A 2 2.07 -14.55 -0.84
C ILE A 2 3.50 -14.25 -0.37
N ASP A 3 4.39 -15.24 -0.50
CA ASP A 3 5.78 -15.20 -0.04
C ASP A 3 6.56 -14.04 -0.68
N ARG A 4 6.45 -13.86 -2.01
CA ARG A 4 7.14 -12.73 -2.68
C ARG A 4 6.64 -11.35 -2.23
N LEU A 5 5.37 -11.26 -1.84
CA LEU A 5 4.82 -10.02 -1.28
C LEU A 5 5.39 -9.77 0.11
N LEU A 6 5.41 -10.81 0.95
CA LEU A 6 5.95 -10.74 2.31
C LEU A 6 7.46 -10.47 2.30
N ASP A 7 8.23 -11.07 1.39
CA ASP A 7 9.66 -10.76 1.20
C ASP A 7 9.89 -9.30 0.82
N THR A 8 9.00 -8.72 0.01
CA THR A 8 9.09 -7.31 -0.37
C THR A 8 8.76 -6.41 0.81
N MET A 9 7.77 -6.78 1.61
CA MET A 9 7.40 -6.07 2.84
C MET A 9 8.54 -6.14 3.87
N ASP A 10 9.18 -7.30 4.00
CA ASP A 10 10.31 -7.56 4.90
C ASP A 10 11.49 -6.63 4.60
N ARG A 11 11.90 -6.55 3.33
CA ARG A 11 12.96 -5.62 2.89
C ARG A 11 12.60 -4.16 3.14
N TRP A 12 11.34 -3.81 2.94
CA TRP A 12 10.85 -2.46 3.18
C TRP A 12 10.85 -2.11 4.68
N LEU A 13 10.49 -3.06 5.54
CA LEU A 13 10.58 -2.92 6.98
C LEU A 13 12.03 -2.83 7.44
N PHE A 14 12.91 -3.70 6.93
CA PHE A 14 14.34 -3.67 7.22
C PHE A 14 14.97 -2.29 6.94
N ALA A 15 14.66 -1.69 5.79
CA ALA A 15 15.13 -0.35 5.42
C ALA A 15 14.66 0.75 6.41
N LYS A 16 13.54 0.53 7.11
CA LYS A 16 13.01 1.40 8.15
C LYS A 16 13.46 1.06 9.56
N LYS A 17 14.41 0.14 9.73
CA LYS A 17 14.78 -0.45 11.03
C LYS A 17 13.56 -1.09 11.70
N TRP A 18 12.72 -1.74 10.90
CA TRP A 18 11.50 -2.41 11.30
C TRP A 18 10.51 -1.45 11.97
N PHE A 19 10.17 -1.72 13.23
CA PHE A 19 9.25 -0.92 14.03
C PHE A 19 9.97 -0.06 15.07
N HIS A 20 11.25 0.27 14.85
CA HIS A 20 11.97 1.17 15.73
C HIS A 20 11.27 2.55 15.80
N GLY A 21 11.15 3.08 17.02
CA GLY A 21 10.44 4.32 17.30
C GLY A 21 9.15 4.07 18.08
N ASN A 22 8.04 4.68 17.65
CA ASN A 22 6.74 4.50 18.27
C ASN A 22 5.77 3.70 17.38
N ILE A 23 4.77 3.08 18.02
CA ILE A 23 3.74 2.27 17.36
C ILE A 23 3.03 3.05 16.25
N MET A 24 2.75 4.34 16.46
CA MET A 24 2.12 5.20 15.45
C MET A 24 2.95 5.32 14.17
N SER A 25 4.28 5.37 14.28
CA SER A 25 5.20 5.48 13.15
C SER A 25 5.32 4.14 12.42
N ALA A 26 5.34 3.03 13.17
CA ALA A 26 5.27 1.68 12.62
C ALA A 26 3.97 1.48 11.81
N GLU A 27 2.82 1.84 12.38
CA GLU A 27 1.51 1.74 11.72
C GLU A 27 1.44 2.59 10.45
N LYS A 28 1.78 3.88 10.53
CA LYS A 28 1.85 4.78 9.37
C LYS A 28 2.80 4.23 8.30
N GLY A 29 3.89 3.62 8.75
CA GLY A 29 4.82 2.92 7.90
C GLY A 29 4.12 1.81 7.11
N VAL A 30 3.64 0.78 7.78
CA VAL A 30 3.02 -0.38 7.13
C VAL A 30 1.86 0.04 6.23
N ARG A 31 1.04 1.01 6.68
CA ARG A 31 -0.04 1.59 5.88
C ARG A 31 0.49 2.23 4.60
N ALA A 32 1.57 3.01 4.66
CA ALA A 32 2.20 3.58 3.48
C ALA A 32 2.70 2.50 2.51
N PHE A 33 3.31 1.42 3.02
CA PHE A 33 3.70 0.28 2.18
C PHE A 33 2.50 -0.33 1.45
N CYS A 34 1.41 -0.62 2.17
CA CYS A 34 0.20 -1.19 1.60
C CYS A 34 -0.42 -0.30 0.52
N LEU A 35 -0.48 1.02 0.75
CA LEU A 35 -1.01 1.97 -0.22
C LEU A 35 -0.15 2.01 -1.49
N ILE A 36 1.16 2.18 -1.34
CA ILE A 36 2.08 2.21 -2.48
C ILE A 36 2.01 0.89 -3.24
N HIS A 37 2.03 -0.25 -2.54
CA HIS A 37 1.98 -1.55 -3.18
C HIS A 37 0.70 -1.71 -4.02
N ASN A 38 -0.46 -1.29 -3.51
CA ASN A 38 -1.73 -1.46 -4.20
C ASN A 38 -1.96 -0.51 -5.37
N PHE A 39 -1.51 0.75 -5.27
CA PHE A 39 -1.83 1.78 -6.26
C PHE A 39 -0.70 2.08 -7.24
N ARG A 40 0.56 1.78 -6.92
CA ARG A 40 1.68 2.03 -7.84
C ARG A 40 1.48 1.23 -9.15
N PRO A 41 1.78 1.82 -10.31
CA PRO A 41 1.73 1.10 -11.58
C PRO A 41 2.69 -0.09 -11.56
N SER A 42 2.22 -1.19 -12.13
CA SER A 42 3.01 -2.39 -12.39
C SER A 42 3.92 -2.16 -13.59
N CYS A 43 4.95 -3.00 -13.76
CA CYS A 43 5.78 -2.92 -14.95
C CYS A 43 4.96 -3.19 -16.23
N PRO A 44 5.33 -2.61 -17.39
CA PRO A 44 4.56 -2.73 -18.63
C PRO A 44 4.24 -4.17 -19.05
N ILE A 45 5.17 -5.09 -18.79
CA ILE A 45 5.00 -6.53 -19.06
C ILE A 45 3.84 -7.09 -18.24
N THR A 46 3.75 -6.73 -16.96
CA THR A 46 2.67 -7.14 -16.06
C THR A 46 1.34 -6.51 -16.49
N VAL A 47 1.34 -5.22 -16.85
CA VAL A 47 0.12 -4.53 -17.32
C VAL A 47 -0.46 -5.21 -18.57
N ARG A 48 0.40 -5.55 -19.53
CA ARG A 48 -0.02 -6.30 -20.73
C ARG A 48 -0.57 -7.68 -20.41
N LYS A 49 0.03 -8.39 -19.45
CA LYS A 49 -0.48 -9.69 -18.97
C LYS A 49 -1.87 -9.58 -18.32
N HIS A 50 -2.17 -8.43 -17.73
CA HIS A 50 -3.44 -8.16 -17.06
C HIS A 50 -4.36 -7.24 -17.86
N TYR A 51 -4.35 -7.36 -19.19
CA TYR A 51 -5.30 -6.69 -20.09
C TYR A 51 -5.40 -5.17 -19.89
N GLY A 52 -4.29 -4.50 -19.56
CA GLY A 52 -4.25 -3.05 -19.36
C GLY A 52 -4.54 -2.58 -17.93
N GLN A 53 -4.84 -3.49 -16.98
CA GLN A 53 -4.97 -3.14 -15.57
C GLN A 53 -3.60 -2.77 -15.00
N ALA A 54 -3.43 -1.50 -14.64
CA ALA A 54 -2.11 -0.96 -14.34
C ALA A 54 -1.63 -1.30 -12.92
N SER A 55 -2.54 -1.43 -11.96
CA SER A 55 -2.23 -1.59 -10.54
C SER A 55 -2.86 -2.85 -9.92
N PRO A 56 -2.34 -3.39 -8.80
CA PRO A 56 -3.07 -4.40 -8.03
C PRO A 56 -4.49 -3.99 -7.64
N PHE A 57 -4.70 -2.72 -7.30
CA PHE A 57 -6.02 -2.16 -7.00
C PHE A 57 -7.01 -2.39 -8.16
N GLU A 58 -6.63 -2.02 -9.38
CA GLU A 58 -7.47 -2.24 -10.57
C GLU A 58 -7.75 -3.71 -10.84
N ARG A 59 -6.74 -4.58 -10.60
CA ARG A 59 -6.88 -6.02 -10.82
C ARG A 59 -7.86 -6.67 -9.85
N LEU A 60 -7.85 -6.24 -8.59
CA LEU A 60 -8.72 -6.78 -7.56
C LEU A 60 -10.15 -6.25 -7.67
N ASN A 61 -10.31 -4.97 -8.01
CA ASN A 61 -11.61 -4.31 -8.01
C ASN A 61 -12.30 -4.31 -9.39
N GLY A 62 -11.55 -4.44 -10.47
CA GLY A 62 -12.07 -4.37 -11.85
C GLY A 62 -12.35 -2.96 -12.36
N PHE A 63 -12.08 -1.91 -11.57
CA PHE A 63 -12.27 -0.51 -11.97
C PHE A 63 -11.12 0.39 -11.47
N ARG A 64 -11.07 1.63 -11.99
CA ARG A 64 -10.22 2.73 -11.53
C ARG A 64 -11.06 4.00 -11.35
N TYR A 65 -10.65 4.90 -10.45
CA TYR A 65 -11.31 6.20 -10.28
C TYR A 65 -10.79 7.23 -11.29
N HIS A 66 -9.50 7.18 -11.63
CA HIS A 66 -8.81 8.07 -12.56
C HIS A 66 -7.67 7.31 -13.26
N ASP A 67 -7.22 7.80 -14.42
CA ASP A 67 -6.05 7.24 -15.13
C ASP A 67 -4.72 7.51 -14.43
N CYS A 68 -4.69 8.46 -13.49
CA CYS A 68 -3.49 8.80 -12.73
C CYS A 68 -3.49 7.95 -11.47
N TRP A 69 -2.50 7.07 -11.34
CA TRP A 69 -2.39 6.16 -10.22
C TRP A 69 -2.36 6.87 -8.86
N LEU A 70 -1.74 8.05 -8.80
CA LEU A 70 -1.64 8.85 -7.57
C LEU A 70 -3.02 9.39 -7.16
N GLN A 71 -3.83 9.79 -8.13
CA GLN A 71 -5.19 10.25 -7.85
C GLN A 71 -6.09 9.11 -7.40
N ASN A 72 -5.94 7.90 -7.95
CA ASN A 72 -6.65 6.72 -7.42
C ASN A 72 -6.34 6.50 -5.93
N MET A 73 -5.07 6.61 -5.55
CA MET A 73 -4.64 6.48 -4.16
C MET A 73 -5.25 7.57 -3.28
N LEU A 74 -5.20 8.83 -3.71
CA LEU A 74 -5.75 9.97 -2.95
C LEU A 74 -7.27 9.87 -2.80
N ILE A 75 -8.00 9.49 -3.85
CA ILE A 75 -9.45 9.30 -3.81
C ILE A 75 -9.82 8.18 -2.83
N ALA A 76 -9.16 7.02 -2.94
CA ALA A 76 -9.42 5.87 -2.08
C ALA A 76 -9.09 6.12 -0.60
N THR A 77 -8.13 7.02 -0.31
CA THR A 77 -7.70 7.34 1.06
C THR A 77 -8.34 8.61 1.62
N SER A 78 -9.15 9.33 0.84
CA SER A 78 -9.69 10.64 1.20
C SER A 78 -10.55 10.64 2.48
N LYS A 79 -11.19 9.50 2.80
CA LYS A 79 -12.03 9.33 4.00
C LYS A 79 -11.41 8.40 5.04
N GLN A 80 -10.11 8.12 4.94
CA GLN A 80 -9.52 7.09 5.78
C GLN A 80 -9.13 7.65 7.16
N ASP A 81 -9.97 7.41 8.15
CA ASP A 81 -9.68 7.76 9.54
C ASP A 81 -8.37 7.10 10.02
N ILE A 82 -7.63 7.85 10.83
CA ILE A 82 -6.46 7.34 11.54
C ILE A 82 -6.94 6.99 12.94
N TYR A 83 -7.24 5.71 13.17
CA TYR A 83 -7.52 5.23 14.52
C TYR A 83 -6.23 5.27 15.32
N ILE A 84 -6.04 6.32 16.11
CA ILE A 84 -4.99 6.35 17.11
C ILE A 84 -5.41 5.31 18.17
N PHE A 85 -4.77 4.14 18.17
CA PHE A 85 -4.89 3.20 19.29
C PHE A 85 -4.43 3.97 20.54
N GLN A 86 -5.38 4.45 21.33
CA GLN A 86 -5.10 5.17 22.57
C GLN A 86 -4.18 4.28 23.41
N GLN A 87 -2.98 4.78 23.73
CA GLN A 87 -2.21 4.19 24.81
C GLN A 87 -3.11 4.24 26.06
N LYS A 88 -3.48 3.08 26.59
CA LYS A 88 -4.00 2.98 27.95
C LYS A 88 -2.97 3.68 28.84
N LYS A 89 -3.36 4.83 29.40
CA LYS A 89 -2.65 5.40 30.55
C LYS A 89 -2.84 4.38 31.68
N PHE A 90 -1.74 3.82 32.14
CA PHE A 90 -1.68 3.14 33.43
C PHE A 90 -1.76 4.18 34.55
#